data_AF-A0A7V1ZV24-F1
#
_entry.id   AF-A0A7V1ZV24-F1
#
_cell.length_a   1.000
_cell.length_b   1.000
_cell.length_c   1.000
_cell.angle_alpha   90.00
_cell.angle_beta   90.00
_cell.angle_gamma   90.00
#
_symmetry.space_group_name_H-M   'P 1'
#
loop_
_entity.id
_entity.type
_entity.pdbx_description
1 polymer ?
#
loop_
_entity_poly.entity_id
_entity_poly.type
_entity_poly.pdbx_seq_one_letter_code
_entity_poly.pdbx_strand_id
1 'polypeptide(L)'
;MLRFSDFNKEPVMSIVNYKDKTYSVDSHDFLIDFFIWDEDFAEWTAMQLGMPPKLTEEHWDVIYYVRLEFQEKGKCPTVYETCRMCKLGLSDLLRLFPSGYLRGACRIAGVTYKQGYLGQNFMPTTEKDYDVIATEKVYQVDVRGFLVNPDDWDEF
;
A
#
# COMPACT_ATOMS: atom_id res chain seq x y z
N MET A 1 -8.59 36.36 -1.26
CA MET A 1 -9.05 35.58 -2.44
C MET A 1 -7.95 34.57 -2.76
N LEU A 2 -7.96 33.42 -2.07
CA LEU A 2 -6.98 32.36 -2.32
C LEU A 2 -7.54 31.48 -3.45
N ARG A 3 -6.76 31.32 -4.52
CA ARG A 3 -7.16 30.54 -5.70
C ARG A 3 -7.20 29.05 -5.34
N PHE A 4 -8.38 28.45 -5.43
CA PHE A 4 -8.62 27.01 -5.38
C PHE A 4 -8.18 26.36 -6.71
N SER A 5 -6.88 26.32 -7.01
CA SER A 5 -6.39 25.76 -8.29
C SER A 5 -5.32 24.67 -8.18
N ASP A 6 -5.03 24.13 -7.00
CA ASP A 6 -3.90 23.19 -6.83
C ASP A 6 -4.29 21.75 -6.42
N PHE A 7 -5.57 21.38 -6.45
CA PHE A 7 -6.04 20.08 -5.93
C PHE A 7 -6.34 18.98 -6.95
N ASN A 8 -6.06 19.18 -8.25
CA ASN A 8 -6.07 18.09 -9.24
C ASN A 8 -4.65 17.87 -9.78
N LYS A 9 -3.78 17.29 -8.94
CA LYS A 9 -2.60 16.59 -9.48
C LYS A 9 -3.04 15.17 -9.79
N GLU A 10 -3.21 14.89 -11.08
CA GLU A 10 -3.25 13.52 -11.62
C GLU A 10 -2.23 12.64 -10.87
N PRO A 11 -2.57 11.38 -10.52
CA PRO A 11 -1.61 10.50 -9.86
C PRO A 11 -0.36 10.40 -10.74
N VAL A 12 0.76 10.91 -10.22
CA VAL A 12 2.01 10.97 -10.95
C VAL A 12 2.52 9.54 -11.07
N MET A 13 2.33 8.95 -12.24
CA MET A 13 2.89 7.65 -12.60
C MET A 13 4.28 7.87 -13.21
N SER A 14 5.26 7.13 -12.71
CA SER A 14 6.63 7.16 -13.23
C SER A 14 6.99 5.81 -13.83
N ILE A 15 7.67 5.85 -14.97
CA ILE A 15 8.19 4.65 -15.64
C ILE A 15 9.65 4.48 -15.25
N VAL A 16 9.98 3.28 -14.78
CA VAL A 16 11.32 2.88 -14.33
C VAL A 16 11.84 1.81 -15.27
N ASN A 17 13.09 1.93 -15.72
CA ASN A 17 13.76 0.90 -16.52
C ASN A 17 14.94 0.31 -15.75
N TYR A 18 14.99 -1.02 -15.62
CA TYR A 18 16.05 -1.74 -14.93
C TYR A 18 16.25 -3.12 -15.56
N LYS A 19 17.51 -3.47 -15.91
CA LYS A 19 17.89 -4.76 -16.53
C LYS A 19 16.93 -5.21 -17.66
N ASP A 20 16.70 -4.34 -18.63
CA ASP A 20 15.82 -4.56 -19.79
C ASP A 20 14.33 -4.76 -19.47
N LYS A 21 13.91 -4.47 -18.24
CA LYS A 21 12.51 -4.49 -17.80
C LYS A 21 12.01 -3.09 -17.48
N THR A 22 10.70 -2.93 -17.60
CA THR A 22 10.02 -1.65 -17.37
C THR A 22 8.94 -1.82 -16.32
N TYR A 23 8.98 -0.99 -15.28
CA TYR A 23 8.02 -0.97 -14.19
C TYR A 23 7.31 0.37 -14.13
N SER A 24 6.02 0.34 -13.78
CA SER A 24 5.25 1.55 -13.52
C SER A 24 5.02 1.70 -12.03
N VAL A 25 5.41 2.85 -11.46
CA VAL A 25 5.33 3.13 -10.03
C VAL A 25 4.53 4.40 -9.75
N ASP A 26 3.91 4.46 -8.56
CA ASP A 26 3.18 5.64 -8.09
C ASP A 26 4.11 6.75 -7.56
N SER A 27 3.54 7.85 -7.06
CA SER A 27 4.31 8.99 -6.52
C SER A 27 5.13 8.67 -5.25
N HIS A 28 4.90 7.50 -4.64
CA HIS A 28 5.64 6.99 -3.49
C HIS A 28 6.53 5.80 -3.87
N ASP A 29 6.71 5.60 -5.19
CA ASP A 29 7.46 4.54 -5.84
C ASP A 29 6.96 3.12 -5.48
N PHE A 30 5.67 2.98 -5.20
CA PHE A 30 5.06 1.65 -5.11
C PHE A 30 4.71 1.14 -6.48
N LEU A 31 4.89 -0.16 -6.70
CA LEU A 31 4.50 -0.81 -7.94
C LEU A 31 2.99 -0.67 -8.18
N ILE A 32 2.62 -0.21 -9.37
CA ILE A 32 1.20 -0.01 -9.74
C ILE A 32 0.54 -1.36 -10.01
N ASP A 33 1.16 -2.18 -10.87
CA ASP A 33 0.69 -3.52 -11.21
C ASP A 33 1.45 -4.58 -10.41
N PHE A 34 0.76 -5.24 -9.48
CA PHE A 34 1.34 -6.28 -8.65
C PHE A 34 1.87 -7.48 -9.45
N PHE A 35 1.28 -7.79 -10.60
CA PHE A 35 1.58 -8.99 -11.39
C PHE A 35 2.88 -8.89 -12.19
N ILE A 36 3.37 -7.67 -12.46
CA ILE A 36 4.65 -7.46 -13.17
C ILE A 36 5.87 -7.51 -12.25
N TRP A 37 5.66 -7.72 -10.95
CA TRP A 37 6.76 -7.82 -9.99
C TRP A 37 7.63 -9.04 -10.27
N ASP A 38 8.93 -8.86 -10.09
CA ASP A 38 9.95 -9.90 -10.08
C ASP A 38 11.12 -9.50 -9.15
N GLU A 39 12.13 -10.36 -9.08
CA GLU A 39 13.31 -10.14 -8.24
C GLU A 39 14.12 -8.91 -8.68
N ASP A 40 14.11 -8.57 -9.97
CA ASP A 40 14.81 -7.39 -10.49
C ASP A 40 14.16 -6.09 -9.99
N PHE A 41 12.82 -6.04 -9.91
CA PHE A 41 12.13 -4.92 -9.25
C PHE A 41 12.50 -4.81 -7.77
N ALA A 42 12.56 -5.95 -7.06
CA ALA A 42 12.92 -5.97 -5.65
C ALA A 42 14.34 -5.46 -5.43
N GLU A 43 15.30 -5.89 -6.24
CA GLU A 43 16.68 -5.40 -6.22
C GLU A 43 16.77 -3.91 -6.52
N TRP A 44 16.08 -3.44 -7.57
CA TRP A 44 16.07 -2.02 -7.92
C TRP A 44 15.52 -1.17 -6.77
N THR A 45 14.40 -1.60 -6.17
CA THR A 45 13.76 -0.90 -5.06
C THR A 45 14.64 -0.89 -3.81
N ALA A 46 15.28 -2.02 -3.49
CA ALA A 46 16.23 -2.11 -2.39
C ALA A 46 17.40 -1.13 -2.56
N MET A 47 17.93 -1.01 -3.79
CA MET A 47 18.97 -0.03 -4.11
C MET A 47 18.50 1.41 -3.89
N GLN A 48 17.27 1.77 -4.31
CA GLN A 48 16.71 3.11 -4.06
C GLN A 48 16.56 3.41 -2.56
N LEU A 49 16.29 2.40 -1.76
CA LEU A 49 16.14 2.52 -0.31
C LEU A 49 17.48 2.49 0.45
N GLY A 50 18.61 2.45 -0.26
CA GLY A 50 19.94 2.40 0.36
C GLY A 50 20.24 1.08 1.08
N MET A 51 19.57 -0.01 0.69
CA MET A 51 19.84 -1.34 1.23
C MET A 51 21.15 -1.93 0.68
N PRO A 52 21.68 -2.99 1.31
CA PRO A 52 22.86 -3.68 0.80
C PRO A 52 22.68 -4.14 -0.66
N PRO A 53 23.75 -4.18 -1.48
CA PRO A 53 23.68 -4.56 -2.90
C PRO A 53 23.11 -5.97 -3.15
N LYS A 54 23.11 -6.82 -2.13
CA LYS A 54 22.52 -8.16 -2.17
C LYS A 54 21.61 -8.34 -0.97
N LEU A 55 20.35 -8.61 -1.26
CA LEU A 55 19.37 -9.04 -0.26
C LEU A 55 19.73 -10.43 0.25
N THR A 56 19.76 -10.59 1.57
CA THR A 56 20.00 -11.89 2.23
C THR A 56 18.74 -12.76 2.20
N GLU A 57 18.87 -14.05 2.54
CA GLU A 57 17.74 -14.98 2.66
C GLU A 57 16.64 -14.45 3.59
N GLU A 58 16.99 -13.87 4.74
CA GLU A 58 16.02 -13.26 5.67
C GLU A 58 15.19 -12.14 5.02
N HIS A 59 15.79 -11.36 4.10
CA HIS A 59 15.04 -10.34 3.37
C HIS A 59 14.05 -10.99 2.40
N TRP A 60 14.50 -12.00 1.66
CA TRP A 60 13.68 -12.71 0.69
C TRP A 60 12.52 -13.45 1.36
N ASP A 61 12.74 -14.07 2.52
CA ASP A 61 11.68 -14.72 3.29
C ASP A 61 10.55 -13.74 3.63
N VAL A 62 10.89 -12.53 4.07
CA VAL A 62 9.91 -11.48 4.36
C VAL A 62 9.21 -11.00 3.09
N ILE A 63 9.96 -10.74 2.02
CA ILE A 63 9.42 -10.25 0.75
C ILE A 63 8.44 -11.28 0.15
N TYR A 64 8.84 -12.54 0.06
CA TYR A 64 8.00 -13.60 -0.48
C TYR A 64 6.79 -13.89 0.39
N TYR A 65 6.94 -13.85 1.72
CA TYR A 65 5.79 -14.00 2.62
C TYR A 65 4.74 -12.90 2.39
N VAL A 66 5.16 -11.64 2.31
CA VAL A 66 4.24 -10.51 2.05
C VAL A 66 3.50 -10.69 0.72
N ARG A 67 4.21 -11.12 -0.33
CA ARG A 67 3.62 -11.38 -1.65
C ARG A 67 2.64 -12.53 -1.64
N LEU A 68 3.01 -13.65 -1.01
CA LEU A 68 2.18 -14.84 -0.91
C LEU A 68 0.87 -14.53 -0.17
N GLU A 69 0.98 -13.89 1.00
CA GLU A 69 -0.20 -13.49 1.79
C GLU A 69 -1.10 -12.53 1.03
N PHE A 70 -0.51 -11.56 0.33
CA PHE A 70 -1.27 -10.63 -0.49
C PHE A 70 -2.00 -11.34 -1.63
N GLN A 71 -1.35 -12.29 -2.30
CA GLN A 71 -1.94 -13.08 -3.37
C GLN A 71 -3.06 -14.01 -2.87
N GLU A 72 -2.90 -14.61 -1.68
CA GLU A 72 -3.88 -15.55 -1.12
C GLU A 72 -5.09 -14.86 -0.47
N LYS A 73 -4.87 -13.75 0.24
CA LYS A 73 -5.89 -13.09 1.07
C LYS A 73 -6.40 -11.78 0.47
N GLY A 74 -5.77 -11.29 -0.59
CA GLY A 74 -6.08 -10.00 -1.20
C GLY A 74 -5.75 -8.79 -0.32
N LYS A 75 -5.01 -9.01 0.77
CA LYS A 75 -4.70 -8.02 1.80
C LYS A 75 -3.23 -8.11 2.20
N CYS A 76 -2.58 -6.95 2.33
CA CYS A 76 -1.22 -6.89 2.85
C CYS A 76 -1.21 -7.38 4.31
N PRO A 77 -0.34 -8.33 4.68
CA PRO A 77 -0.22 -8.73 6.08
C PRO A 77 0.23 -7.55 6.94
N THR A 78 -0.02 -7.65 8.23
CA THR A 78 0.48 -6.70 9.21
C THR A 78 1.94 -7.00 9.54
N VAL A 79 2.65 -5.99 10.07
CA VAL A 79 4.02 -6.15 10.55
C VAL A 79 4.16 -7.29 11.57
N TYR A 80 3.16 -7.49 12.43
CA TYR A 80 3.18 -8.52 13.46
C TYR A 80 2.94 -9.93 12.90
N GLU A 81 2.08 -10.06 11.89
CA GLU A 81 1.89 -11.34 11.18
C GLU A 81 3.16 -11.73 10.44
N THR A 82 3.77 -10.79 9.72
CA THR A 82 5.07 -11.03 9.04
C THR A 82 6.16 -11.40 10.02
N CYS A 83 6.35 -10.64 11.11
CA CYS A 83 7.33 -10.99 12.13
C CYS A 83 7.10 -12.38 12.73
N ARG A 84 5.84 -12.75 13.01
CA ARG A 84 5.50 -14.07 13.55
C ARG A 84 5.85 -15.18 12.56
N MET A 85 5.46 -15.03 11.30
CA MET A 85 5.65 -16.07 10.28
C MET A 85 7.12 -16.24 9.90
N CYS A 86 7.87 -15.14 9.79
CA CYS A 86 9.30 -15.17 9.52
C CYS A 86 10.17 -15.43 10.76
N LYS A 87 9.56 -15.64 11.95
CA LYS A 87 10.26 -15.84 13.24
C LYS A 87 11.23 -14.70 13.58
N LEU A 88 10.83 -13.46 13.28
CA LEU A 88 11.61 -12.25 13.51
C LEU A 88 11.05 -11.43 14.68
N GLY A 89 11.93 -10.76 15.43
CA GLY A 89 11.54 -9.64 16.29
C GLY A 89 11.32 -8.36 15.47
N LEU A 90 10.62 -7.38 16.06
CA LEU A 90 10.47 -6.05 15.44
C LEU A 90 11.83 -5.36 15.21
N SER A 91 12.79 -5.56 16.12
CA SER A 91 14.16 -5.07 15.98
C SER A 91 14.90 -5.71 14.81
N ASP A 92 14.66 -7.01 14.56
CA ASP A 92 15.26 -7.72 13.43
C ASP A 92 14.69 -7.22 12.12
N LEU A 93 13.38 -7.03 12.05
CA LEU A 93 12.73 -6.44 10.89
C LEU A 93 13.27 -5.03 10.59
N LEU A 94 13.46 -4.20 11.61
CA LEU A 94 14.03 -2.86 11.43
C LEU A 94 15.51 -2.90 11.00
N ARG A 95 16.27 -3.89 11.46
CA ARG A 95 17.65 -4.15 11.03
C ARG A 95 17.70 -4.57 9.56
N LEU A 96 16.78 -5.45 9.14
CA LEU A 96 16.67 -5.92 7.75
C LEU A 96 16.16 -4.81 6.83
N PHE A 97 15.14 -4.07 7.25
CA PHE A 97 14.52 -3.00 6.48
C PHE A 97 14.61 -1.68 7.27
N PRO A 98 15.70 -0.91 7.13
CA PRO A 98 15.89 0.36 7.86
C PRO A 98 14.79 1.40 7.60
N SER A 99 14.17 1.34 6.41
CA SER A 99 13.02 2.17 6.04
C SER A 99 11.70 1.71 6.68
N GLY A 100 11.72 0.64 7.48
CA GLY A 100 10.58 0.04 8.15
C GLY A 100 9.77 -0.89 7.27
N TYR A 101 8.66 -1.40 7.83
CA TYR A 101 7.82 -2.39 7.18
C TYR A 101 7.16 -1.87 5.90
N LEU A 102 6.43 -0.75 5.98
CA LEU A 102 5.65 -0.25 4.83
C LEU A 102 6.56 0.31 3.72
N ARG A 103 7.45 1.24 4.07
CA ARG A 103 8.32 1.90 3.09
C ARG A 103 9.52 1.05 2.67
N GLY A 104 9.82 -0.01 3.41
CA GLY A 104 10.86 -1.00 3.08
C GLY A 104 10.24 -2.29 2.55
N ALA A 105 9.89 -3.21 3.46
CA ALA A 105 9.48 -4.57 3.11
C ALA A 105 8.30 -4.62 2.11
N CYS A 106 7.18 -3.92 2.37
CA CYS A 106 6.01 -3.92 1.48
C CYS A 106 6.33 -3.31 0.11
N ARG A 107 7.04 -2.18 0.10
CA ARG A 107 7.45 -1.50 -1.14
C ARG A 107 8.33 -2.41 -2.01
N ILE A 108 9.32 -3.07 -1.42
CA ILE A 108 10.19 -4.02 -2.13
C ILE A 108 9.40 -5.24 -2.62
N ALA A 109 8.43 -5.71 -1.83
CA ALA A 109 7.52 -6.77 -2.22
C ALA A 109 6.54 -6.37 -3.35
N GLY A 110 6.52 -5.11 -3.77
CA GLY A 110 5.57 -4.59 -4.76
C GLY A 110 4.13 -4.59 -4.24
N VAL A 111 3.94 -4.55 -2.92
CA VAL A 111 2.63 -4.56 -2.26
C VAL A 111 2.41 -3.23 -1.56
N THR A 112 1.19 -2.71 -1.69
CA THR A 112 0.78 -1.45 -1.06
C THR A 112 -0.52 -1.69 -0.29
N TYR A 113 -0.73 -0.92 0.78
CA TYR A 113 -1.97 -0.99 1.55
C TYR A 113 -3.19 -0.54 0.73
N LYS A 114 -2.99 0.24 -0.35
CA LYS A 114 -4.07 0.66 -1.26
C LYS A 114 -4.60 -0.50 -2.08
N GLN A 115 -3.74 -1.44 -2.47
CA GLN A 115 -4.13 -2.64 -3.21
C GLN A 115 -4.79 -3.71 -2.32
N GLY A 116 -4.90 -3.48 -1.00
CA GLY A 116 -5.45 -4.41 0.01
C GLY A 116 -6.96 -4.72 -0.06
N TYR A 117 -7.59 -4.45 -1.20
CA TYR A 117 -8.97 -4.85 -1.50
C TYR A 117 -9.01 -5.49 -2.89
N LEU A 118 -8.29 -6.60 -3.10
CA LEU A 118 -8.62 -7.53 -4.18
C LEU A 118 -10.00 -8.12 -3.85
N GLY A 119 -11.02 -7.32 -4.15
CA GLY A 119 -12.39 -7.44 -3.65
C GLY A 119 -13.25 -6.23 -4.03
N GLN A 120 -12.78 -4.99 -3.84
CA GLN A 120 -13.50 -3.79 -4.30
C GLN A 120 -12.62 -2.53 -4.27
N ASN A 121 -12.71 -1.75 -5.35
CA ASN A 121 -12.34 -0.35 -5.44
C ASN A 121 -13.12 0.48 -4.40
N PHE A 122 -12.66 0.56 -3.15
CA PHE A 122 -13.33 1.36 -2.11
C PHE A 122 -12.68 2.72 -1.83
N MET A 123 -11.63 3.09 -2.57
CA MET A 123 -11.23 4.49 -2.61
C MET A 123 -11.71 5.10 -3.93
N PRO A 124 -12.68 6.04 -3.89
CA PRO A 124 -13.02 6.82 -5.07
C PRO A 124 -11.74 7.55 -5.52
N THR A 125 -11.27 7.24 -6.72
CA THR A 125 -10.07 7.89 -7.30
C THR A 125 -10.46 9.01 -8.24
N THR A 126 -11.75 9.16 -8.53
CA THR A 126 -12.31 10.19 -9.38
C THR A 126 -13.52 10.86 -8.73
N GLU A 127 -13.82 12.09 -9.14
CA GLU A 127 -14.97 12.88 -8.66
C GLU A 127 -16.31 12.15 -8.84
N LYS A 128 -16.45 11.37 -9.90
CA LYS A 128 -17.66 10.55 -10.16
C LYS A 128 -17.81 9.39 -9.19
N ASP A 129 -16.72 8.86 -8.66
CA ASP A 129 -16.76 7.79 -7.67
C ASP A 129 -17.21 8.33 -6.30
N TYR A 130 -16.92 9.61 -5.99
CA TYR A 130 -17.48 10.29 -4.81
C TYR A 130 -19.00 10.47 -4.93
N ASP A 131 -19.51 10.79 -6.13
CA ASP A 131 -20.95 10.98 -6.35
C ASP A 131 -21.77 9.70 -6.06
N VAL A 132 -21.18 8.51 -6.24
CA VAL A 132 -21.81 7.21 -5.92
C VAL A 132 -21.91 6.97 -4.40
N ILE A 133 -20.98 7.53 -3.62
CA ILE A 133 -21.02 7.50 -2.15
C ILE A 133 -21.91 8.64 -1.61
N ALA A 134 -21.89 9.79 -2.29
CA ALA A 134 -22.62 11.00 -1.92
C ALA A 134 -24.10 10.97 -2.31
N THR A 135 -24.58 9.92 -2.99
CA THR A 135 -26.01 9.66 -3.17
C THR A 135 -26.67 9.29 -1.83
N GLU A 136 -26.86 10.34 -1.04
CA GLU A 136 -27.91 10.61 -0.04
C GLU A 136 -28.06 9.65 1.15
N LYS A 137 -27.10 9.67 2.08
CA LYS A 137 -27.41 9.40 3.49
C LYS A 137 -26.96 10.55 4.38
N VAL A 138 -27.92 11.22 5.01
CA VAL A 138 -27.69 12.33 5.94
C VAL A 138 -27.90 11.80 7.35
N TYR A 139 -26.80 11.61 8.08
CA TYR A 139 -26.82 11.21 9.48
C TYR A 139 -26.77 12.43 10.39
N GLN A 140 -27.62 12.46 11.42
CA GLN A 140 -27.53 13.47 12.46
C GLN A 140 -26.53 13.01 13.52
N VAL A 141 -25.50 13.82 13.77
CA VAL A 141 -24.46 13.54 14.78
C VAL A 141 -24.40 14.63 15.85
N ASP A 142 -24.03 14.24 17.06
CA ASP A 142 -23.76 15.16 18.16
C ASP A 142 -22.40 15.88 17.98
N VAL A 143 -22.07 16.78 18.90
CA VAL A 143 -20.80 17.55 18.87
C VAL A 143 -19.55 16.67 19.03
N ARG A 144 -19.70 15.40 19.41
CA ARG A 144 -18.62 14.42 19.55
C ARG A 144 -18.57 13.45 18.36
N GLY A 145 -19.49 13.56 17.41
CA GLY A 145 -19.56 12.75 16.21
C GLY A 145 -20.29 11.42 16.38
N PHE A 146 -21.05 11.22 17.47
CA PHE A 146 -21.92 10.04 17.61
C PHE A 146 -23.27 10.31 16.96
N LEU A 147 -23.90 9.27 16.40
CA LEU A 147 -25.27 9.37 15.90
C LEU A 147 -26.20 9.85 17.02
N VAL A 148 -27.00 10.88 16.72
CA VAL A 148 -28.04 11.39 17.63
C VAL A 148 -29.08 10.31 17.87
N ASN A 149 -29.41 9.52 16.84
CA ASN A 149 -30.22 8.32 16.94
C ASN A 149 -29.38 7.08 16.58
N PRO A 150 -29.07 6.19 17.54
CA PRO A 150 -28.32 4.96 17.27
C PRO A 150 -28.96 4.03 16.23
N ASP A 151 -30.28 4.08 16.07
CA ASP A 151 -31.01 3.24 15.11
C ASP A 151 -30.87 3.74 13.65
N ASP A 152 -30.33 4.95 13.45
CA ASP A 152 -29.98 5.45 12.12
C ASP A 152 -28.69 4.80 11.58
N TRP A 153 -28.02 3.97 12.38
CA TRP A 153 -26.85 3.21 11.93
C TRP A 153 -27.27 2.12 10.95
N ASP A 154 -26.63 2.11 9.78
CA ASP A 154 -26.73 1.01 8.83
C ASP A 154 -25.33 0.54 8.40
N GLU A 155 -25.28 -0.71 7.91
CA GLU A 155 -24.03 -1.42 7.58
C GLU A 155 -23.41 -0.97 6.24
N PHE A 156 -24.01 0.02 5.55
CA PHE A 156 -23.70 0.38 4.16
C PHE A 156 -23.46 1.87 3.95
#